data_AF-A0A530AY08-F1
#
_entry.id   AF-A0A530AY08-F1
#
_cell.length_a   1.000
_cell.length_b   1.000
_cell.length_c   1.000
_cell.angle_alpha   90.00
_cell.angle_beta   90.00
_cell.angle_gamma   90.00
#
_symmetry.space_group_name_H-M   'P 1'
#
loop_
_entity.id
_entity.type
_entity.pdbx_description
1 polymer ?
#
loop_
_entity_poly.entity_id
_entity_poly.type
_entity_poly.pdbx_seq_one_letter_code
_entity_poly.pdbx_strand_id
1 'polypeptide(L)'
;SIGATGQYQNFDILEKTGTGTWALTADNTATQAWTISQGTLQIGNGGTTGSILGNVANNGTLAFDRSDTYTYGGVISGSGAVNQIGTGTTILTGANTYTGGTAIFNGVLSVSADTNLGAASGGLTFNGGTLQTTSGFTSSRNVALTDNGTVQADADLGLTGVISGSGLLTKTGAGTLTLSGNNSYTGGTRILGGTLEAEGGNAIGDQSAVIAQAGVFRVLDDETIGTLSGDAGTVELVGDLTTSTNFANTIALFYGGITGTGGFVKNGAYRQVLAGNNSYQGATQILGGTLFAVGTGID
;
A
#
# COMPACT_ATOMS: atom_id res chain seq x y z
N SER A 1 -20.09 36.06 8.56
CA SER A 1 -19.85 37.09 7.54
C SER A 1 -18.64 37.89 7.99
N ILE A 2 -17.47 37.68 7.40
CA ILE A 2 -16.29 38.46 7.76
C ILE A 2 -16.33 39.71 6.89
N GLY A 3 -16.83 40.80 7.49
CA GLY A 3 -17.03 42.09 6.85
C GLY A 3 -15.70 42.75 6.44
N ALA A 4 -15.80 43.59 5.41
CA ALA A 4 -14.67 44.27 4.80
C ALA A 4 -13.97 45.25 5.76
N THR A 5 -12.67 45.43 5.51
CA THR A 5 -11.81 46.55 5.95
C THR A 5 -11.42 46.62 7.43
N GLY A 6 -10.91 45.52 7.97
CA GLY A 6 -9.89 45.55 9.03
C GLY A 6 -8.61 44.92 8.50
N GLN A 7 -7.58 45.72 8.24
CA GLN A 7 -6.23 45.20 7.96
C GLN A 7 -5.68 44.58 9.24
N TYR A 8 -5.91 43.28 9.42
CA TYR A 8 -5.13 42.50 10.38
C TYR A 8 -3.79 42.15 9.69
N GLN A 9 -2.74 42.89 10.03
CA GLN A 9 -1.36 42.55 9.70
C GLN A 9 -0.69 41.98 10.97
N ASN A 10 0.32 41.12 10.80
CA ASN A 10 1.05 40.41 11.86
C ASN A 10 0.25 39.33 12.62
N PHE A 11 -0.45 38.43 11.92
CA PHE A 11 -0.68 37.10 12.52
C PHE A 11 0.63 36.32 12.45
N ASP A 12 1.50 36.50 13.45
CA ASP A 12 2.73 35.70 13.58
C ASP A 12 2.44 34.20 13.82
N ILE A 13 1.17 33.83 13.99
CA ILE A 13 0.72 32.49 14.33
C ILE A 13 -0.40 32.05 13.39
N LEU A 14 -0.14 30.99 12.62
CA LEU A 14 -1.13 30.26 11.85
C LEU A 14 -1.55 29.01 12.64
N GLU A 15 -2.48 29.16 13.57
CA GLU A 15 -2.89 28.08 14.48
C GLU A 15 -4.33 27.61 14.25
N LYS A 16 -4.48 26.33 13.92
CA LYS A 16 -5.75 25.61 13.89
C LYS A 16 -6.09 25.08 15.29
N THR A 17 -7.15 25.62 15.89
CA THR A 17 -7.69 25.21 17.20
C THR A 17 -9.11 24.60 17.09
N GLY A 18 -9.58 23.98 18.18
CA GLY A 18 -10.90 23.34 18.26
C GLY A 18 -10.99 22.02 17.49
N THR A 19 -12.06 21.24 17.73
CA THR A 19 -12.20 19.87 17.19
C THR A 19 -12.70 19.80 15.74
N GLY A 20 -13.24 20.91 15.19
CA GLY A 20 -13.78 20.93 13.83
C GLY A 20 -12.72 20.98 12.72
N THR A 21 -13.19 21.04 11.47
CA THR A 21 -12.37 21.15 10.27
C THR A 21 -12.25 22.62 9.81
N TRP A 22 -11.04 23.06 9.48
CA TRP A 22 -10.82 24.26 8.66
C TRP A 22 -10.38 23.81 7.26
N ALA A 23 -11.22 24.05 6.26
CA ALA A 23 -10.87 23.79 4.86
C ALA A 23 -10.30 25.07 4.23
N LEU A 24 -9.04 25.00 3.78
CA LEU A 24 -8.39 26.06 3.03
C LEU A 24 -8.68 25.86 1.55
N THR A 25 -9.63 26.63 1.02
CA THR A 25 -10.05 26.55 -0.40
C THR A 25 -9.33 27.55 -1.31
N ALA A 26 -8.57 28.47 -0.73
CA ALA A 26 -7.72 29.42 -1.42
C ALA A 26 -6.25 29.16 -1.11
N ASP A 27 -5.38 29.54 -2.04
CA ASP A 27 -3.94 29.35 -1.88
C ASP A 27 -3.37 30.31 -0.82
N ASN A 28 -2.61 29.77 0.13
CA ASN A 28 -1.97 30.55 1.17
C ASN A 28 -0.48 30.71 0.87
N THR A 29 -0.03 31.96 0.72
CA THR A 29 1.36 32.30 0.40
C THR A 29 2.21 32.60 1.63
N ALA A 30 1.68 32.47 2.85
CA ALA A 30 2.41 32.68 4.08
C ALA A 30 3.43 31.56 4.31
N THR A 31 4.68 31.93 4.60
CA THR A 31 5.79 31.00 4.81
C THR A 31 6.01 30.64 6.29
N GLN A 32 5.25 31.25 7.19
CA GLN A 32 5.29 30.95 8.62
C GLN A 32 4.87 29.50 8.88
N ALA A 33 5.37 28.92 9.96
CA ALA A 33 4.96 27.59 10.37
C ALA A 33 3.49 27.57 10.79
N TRP A 34 2.81 26.48 10.45
CA TRP A 34 1.46 26.18 10.90
C TRP A 34 1.50 25.34 12.17
N THR A 35 0.56 25.58 13.07
CA THR A 35 0.30 24.69 14.21
C THR A 35 -1.13 24.16 14.12
N ILE A 36 -1.31 22.85 14.22
CA ILE A 36 -2.62 22.21 14.37
C ILE A 36 -2.68 21.70 15.80
N SER A 37 -3.35 22.46 16.67
CA SER A 37 -3.47 22.10 18.08
C SER A 37 -4.50 20.98 18.27
N GLN A 38 -5.62 21.02 17.55
CA GLN A 38 -6.70 20.02 17.55
C GLN A 38 -7.52 20.05 16.25
N GLY A 39 -8.31 18.99 16.01
CA GLY A 39 -9.21 18.88 14.84
C GLY A 39 -8.45 18.75 13.52
N THR A 40 -9.06 19.17 12.42
CA THR A 40 -8.50 18.97 11.07
C THR A 40 -8.18 20.30 10.39
N LEU A 41 -6.95 20.46 9.91
CA LEU A 41 -6.63 21.42 8.84
C LEU A 41 -6.68 20.68 7.51
N GLN A 42 -7.60 21.06 6.63
CA GLN A 42 -7.77 20.46 5.32
C GLN A 42 -7.28 21.40 4.23
N ILE A 43 -6.42 20.90 3.35
CA ILE A 43 -5.87 21.61 2.20
C ILE A 43 -6.72 21.28 0.98
N GLY A 44 -7.50 22.25 0.52
CA GLY A 44 -8.49 22.05 -0.52
C GLY A 44 -9.85 21.58 0.00
N ASN A 45 -10.76 21.34 -0.94
CA ASN A 45 -12.12 20.81 -0.71
C ASN A 45 -12.61 20.08 -1.99
N GLY A 46 -11.78 19.16 -2.49
CA GLY A 46 -12.00 18.37 -3.72
C GLY A 46 -11.67 19.11 -5.03
N GLY A 47 -11.32 20.39 -4.96
CA GLY A 47 -10.92 21.21 -6.11
C GLY A 47 -9.41 21.24 -6.37
N THR A 48 -8.98 22.18 -7.23
CA THR A 48 -7.57 22.41 -7.58
C THR A 48 -7.01 23.66 -6.92
N THR A 49 -7.58 24.10 -5.80
CA THR A 49 -7.16 25.28 -5.05
C THR A 49 -7.12 24.97 -3.56
N GLY A 50 -6.33 25.74 -2.81
CA GLY A 50 -6.06 25.46 -1.40
C GLY A 50 -4.62 24.99 -1.24
N SER A 51 -3.80 25.79 -0.58
CA SER A 51 -2.39 25.45 -0.38
C SER A 51 -1.88 26.07 0.91
N ILE A 52 -0.80 25.49 1.43
CA ILE A 52 0.01 26.07 2.51
C ILE A 52 1.48 26.03 2.11
N LEU A 53 2.27 26.91 2.72
CA LEU A 53 3.72 26.85 2.72
C LEU A 53 4.22 26.74 4.17
N GLY A 54 5.53 26.51 4.34
CA GLY A 54 6.14 26.37 5.66
C GLY A 54 5.91 25.00 6.30
N ASN A 55 6.54 24.78 7.47
CA ASN A 55 6.42 23.54 8.25
C ASN A 55 5.07 23.48 8.99
N VAL A 56 4.64 22.28 9.39
CA VAL A 56 3.43 22.06 10.19
C VAL A 56 3.79 21.31 11.48
N ALA A 57 3.49 21.91 12.63
CA ALA A 57 3.42 21.21 13.92
C ALA A 57 2.00 20.65 14.10
N ASN A 58 1.82 19.35 13.88
CA ASN A 58 0.53 18.68 13.81
C ASN A 58 0.25 17.84 15.07
N ASN A 59 -0.71 18.26 15.90
CA ASN A 59 -1.26 17.49 17.02
C ASN A 59 -2.72 17.06 16.79
N GLY A 60 -3.27 17.33 15.60
CA GLY A 60 -4.59 16.90 15.16
C GLY A 60 -4.49 16.09 13.87
N THR A 61 -5.12 16.58 12.81
CA THR A 61 -5.06 16.00 11.47
C THR A 61 -4.69 17.06 10.44
N LEU A 62 -3.68 16.77 9.61
CA LEU A 62 -3.46 17.48 8.36
C LEU A 62 -4.02 16.63 7.21
N ALA A 63 -5.05 17.12 6.52
CA ALA A 63 -5.72 16.42 5.44
C ALA A 63 -5.47 17.12 4.09
N PHE A 64 -5.19 16.35 3.04
CA PHE A 64 -5.07 16.85 1.68
C PHE A 64 -6.30 16.41 0.87
N ASP A 65 -7.09 17.39 0.42
CA ASP A 65 -8.32 17.20 -0.35
C ASP A 65 -8.26 17.99 -1.66
N ARG A 66 -7.30 17.61 -2.50
CA ARG A 66 -7.08 18.18 -3.82
C ARG A 66 -7.33 17.16 -4.91
N SER A 67 -7.88 17.59 -6.05
CA SER A 67 -8.12 16.74 -7.21
C SER A 67 -6.99 16.74 -8.23
N ASP A 68 -6.06 17.68 -8.13
CA ASP A 68 -4.86 17.78 -8.97
C ASP A 68 -3.60 17.27 -8.23
N THR A 69 -2.44 17.45 -8.87
CA THR A 69 -1.15 17.17 -8.22
C THR A 69 -0.74 18.35 -7.35
N TYR A 70 -0.44 18.10 -6.09
CA TYR A 70 0.04 19.09 -5.14
C TYR A 70 1.31 18.58 -4.44
N THR A 71 2.38 19.38 -4.51
CA THR A 71 3.63 19.08 -3.82
C THR A 71 3.70 19.88 -2.53
N TYR A 72 3.91 19.20 -1.41
CA TYR A 72 4.13 19.82 -0.11
C TYR A 72 5.51 19.44 0.43
N GLY A 73 6.38 20.46 0.54
CA GLY A 73 7.78 20.28 0.95
C GLY A 73 8.09 20.67 2.39
N GLY A 74 7.11 21.17 3.16
CA GLY A 74 7.30 21.48 4.57
C GLY A 74 7.45 20.23 5.42
N VAL A 75 8.20 20.34 6.52
CA VAL A 75 8.31 19.27 7.52
C VAL A 75 7.03 19.24 8.36
N ILE A 76 6.39 18.08 8.42
CA ILE A 76 5.27 17.78 9.30
C ILE A 76 5.81 17.08 10.55
N SER A 77 5.48 17.60 11.73
CA SER A 77 5.93 17.11 13.04
C SER A 77 4.75 16.96 14.00
N GLY A 78 4.97 16.43 15.22
CA GLY A 78 3.95 16.34 16.27
C GLY A 78 3.24 14.98 16.36
N SER A 79 2.21 14.88 17.20
CA SER A 79 1.55 13.60 17.48
C SER A 79 0.39 13.25 16.53
N GLY A 80 0.03 14.17 15.65
CA GLY A 80 -1.14 14.07 14.79
C GLY A 80 -0.97 13.18 13.55
N ALA A 81 -2.07 12.96 12.85
CA ALA A 81 -2.16 12.13 11.65
C ALA A 81 -2.10 12.96 10.36
N VAL A 82 -1.68 12.31 9.27
CA VAL A 82 -1.74 12.86 7.90
C VAL A 82 -2.69 12.04 7.05
N ASN A 83 -3.65 12.70 6.40
CA ASN A 83 -4.66 12.03 5.58
C ASN A 83 -4.59 12.50 4.13
N GLN A 84 -4.51 11.57 3.18
CA GLN A 84 -4.80 11.82 1.78
C GLN A 84 -6.26 11.43 1.51
N ILE A 85 -7.11 12.42 1.19
CA ILE A 85 -8.56 12.24 1.01
C ILE A 85 -9.07 12.72 -0.36
N GLY A 86 -8.28 13.53 -1.06
CA GLY A 86 -8.61 14.00 -2.41
C GLY A 86 -8.38 12.94 -3.48
N THR A 87 -9.01 13.12 -4.64
CA THR A 87 -8.84 12.23 -5.81
C THR A 87 -7.51 12.43 -6.54
N GLY A 88 -6.80 13.52 -6.25
CA GLY A 88 -5.55 13.90 -6.89
C GLY A 88 -4.32 13.21 -6.31
N THR A 89 -3.16 13.80 -6.57
CA THR A 89 -1.86 13.29 -6.08
C THR A 89 -1.24 14.28 -5.11
N THR A 90 -0.99 13.85 -3.88
CA THR A 90 -0.17 14.61 -2.92
C THR A 90 1.25 14.07 -2.97
N ILE A 91 2.23 14.92 -3.25
CA ILE A 91 3.66 14.57 -3.21
C ILE A 91 4.25 15.16 -1.93
N LEU A 92 4.70 14.29 -1.01
CA LEU A 92 5.39 14.71 0.20
C LEU A 92 6.89 14.61 -0.01
N THR A 93 7.60 15.74 0.09
CA THR A 93 9.07 15.76 -0.07
C THR A 93 9.80 16.07 1.24
N GLY A 94 9.10 16.51 2.28
CA GLY A 94 9.67 16.81 3.59
C GLY A 94 10.14 15.56 4.34
N ALA A 95 11.22 15.69 5.13
CA ALA A 95 11.62 14.70 6.12
C ALA A 95 10.75 14.85 7.37
N ASN A 96 9.64 14.11 7.40
CA ASN A 96 8.59 14.28 8.39
C ASN A 96 8.88 13.48 9.67
N THR A 97 8.39 13.98 10.81
CA THR A 97 8.61 13.39 12.15
C THR A 97 7.32 13.16 12.92
N TYR A 98 6.15 13.37 12.31
CA TYR A 98 4.87 13.12 12.98
C TYR A 98 4.70 11.65 13.34
N THR A 99 4.05 11.37 14.47
CA THR A 99 3.92 10.02 15.02
C THR A 99 2.52 9.42 14.91
N GLY A 100 1.50 10.21 14.53
CA GLY A 100 0.11 9.75 14.48
C GLY A 100 -0.25 8.85 13.30
N GLY A 101 0.70 8.64 12.38
CA GLY A 101 0.54 7.78 11.20
C GLY A 101 -0.07 8.49 9.99
N THR A 102 -0.20 7.73 8.90
CA THR A 102 -0.65 8.22 7.60
C THR A 102 -1.81 7.36 7.10
N ALA A 103 -2.90 7.96 6.66
CA ALA A 103 -4.04 7.27 6.07
C ALA A 103 -4.32 7.74 4.63
N ILE A 104 -4.55 6.80 3.72
CA ILE A 104 -4.82 7.05 2.30
C ILE A 104 -6.23 6.56 1.98
N PHE A 105 -7.18 7.50 1.95
CA PHE A 105 -8.60 7.23 1.69
C PHE A 105 -8.95 7.27 0.21
N ASN A 106 -8.20 8.05 -0.58
CA ASN A 106 -8.47 8.22 -2.00
C ASN A 106 -7.22 8.68 -2.75
N GLY A 107 -7.27 8.73 -4.07
CA GLY A 107 -6.21 9.29 -4.91
C GLY A 107 -4.85 8.63 -4.66
N VAL A 108 -3.78 9.44 -4.78
CA VAL A 108 -2.39 8.98 -4.67
C VAL A 108 -1.63 9.80 -3.63
N LEU A 109 -0.94 9.14 -2.71
CA LEU A 109 0.12 9.72 -1.91
C LEU A 109 1.47 9.27 -2.49
N SER A 110 2.26 10.21 -2.99
CA SER A 110 3.55 9.94 -3.63
C SER A 110 4.72 10.33 -2.71
N VAL A 111 5.66 9.40 -2.54
CA VAL A 111 6.82 9.53 -1.66
C VAL A 111 8.09 9.00 -2.33
N SER A 112 9.25 9.44 -1.83
CA SER A 112 10.58 9.02 -2.30
C SER A 112 11.48 8.49 -1.20
N ALA A 113 11.08 8.63 0.08
CA ALA A 113 11.79 8.10 1.24
C ALA A 113 10.79 7.75 2.36
N ASP A 114 11.13 6.78 3.21
CA ASP A 114 10.29 6.38 4.35
C ASP A 114 9.98 7.56 5.30
N THR A 115 10.94 8.48 5.46
CA THR A 115 10.74 9.68 6.29
C THR A 115 9.68 10.63 5.74
N ASN A 116 9.26 10.52 4.46
CA ASN A 116 8.11 11.29 3.97
C ASN A 116 6.80 10.86 4.67
N LEU A 117 6.74 9.64 5.22
CA LEU A 117 5.58 9.09 5.94
C LEU A 117 5.63 9.33 7.46
N GLY A 118 6.55 10.17 7.96
CA GLY A 118 6.64 10.51 9.40
C GLY A 118 7.60 9.60 10.17
N ALA A 119 7.39 9.39 11.46
CA ALA A 119 8.17 8.45 12.28
C ALA A 119 7.66 7.01 12.12
N ALA A 120 8.55 6.02 11.97
CA ALA A 120 8.19 4.62 11.68
C ALA A 120 7.26 3.94 12.71
N SER A 121 7.10 4.51 13.90
CA SER A 121 6.11 4.08 14.90
C SER A 121 4.66 4.43 14.53
N GLY A 122 4.46 5.40 13.63
CA GLY A 122 3.16 5.72 13.05
C GLY A 122 2.81 4.76 11.92
N GLY A 123 1.67 4.09 12.02
CA GLY A 123 1.21 3.13 11.01
C GLY A 123 0.85 3.77 9.66
N LEU A 124 0.71 2.94 8.65
CA LEU A 124 0.17 3.28 7.33
C LEU A 124 -1.19 2.60 7.15
N THR A 125 -2.23 3.36 6.82
CA THR A 125 -3.58 2.82 6.61
C THR A 125 -4.04 3.03 5.18
N PHE A 126 -4.44 1.97 4.51
CA PHE A 126 -5.19 2.02 3.26
C PHE A 126 -6.69 1.92 3.53
N ASN A 127 -7.43 2.88 2.99
CA ASN A 127 -8.90 2.94 3.02
C ASN A 127 -9.43 3.27 1.61
N GLY A 128 -8.84 2.65 0.57
CA GLY A 128 -9.22 2.83 -0.83
C GLY A 128 -8.15 3.45 -1.73
N GLY A 129 -7.18 4.19 -1.16
CA GLY A 129 -6.21 4.97 -1.95
C GLY A 129 -4.95 4.22 -2.39
N THR A 130 -4.03 4.98 -3.00
CA THR A 130 -2.75 4.49 -3.53
C THR A 130 -1.55 5.12 -2.83
N LEU A 131 -0.56 4.32 -2.44
CA LEU A 131 0.79 4.77 -2.13
C LEU A 131 1.65 4.58 -3.38
N GLN A 132 2.31 5.65 -3.84
CA GLN A 132 3.28 5.60 -4.93
C GLN A 132 4.69 5.81 -4.38
N THR A 133 5.63 4.92 -4.70
CA THR A 133 7.05 5.07 -4.38
C THR A 133 7.86 5.37 -5.62
N THR A 134 8.59 6.49 -5.60
CA THR A 134 9.36 6.99 -6.75
C THR A 134 10.87 6.81 -6.61
N SER A 135 11.34 6.38 -5.44
CA SER A 135 12.72 5.97 -5.14
C SER A 135 12.68 4.81 -4.15
N GLY A 136 13.75 4.01 -4.13
CA GLY A 136 13.82 2.78 -3.35
C GLY A 136 14.00 3.02 -1.85
N PHE A 137 13.22 2.32 -1.00
CA PHE A 137 13.42 2.33 0.46
C PHE A 137 12.71 1.15 1.15
N THR A 138 13.02 0.94 2.43
CA THR A 138 12.34 -0.02 3.31
C THR A 138 11.56 0.70 4.40
N SER A 139 10.40 0.17 4.79
CA SER A 139 9.59 0.66 5.90
C SER A 139 9.26 -0.45 6.88
N SER A 140 9.45 -0.18 8.17
CA SER A 140 9.08 -1.08 9.27
C SER A 140 7.70 -0.78 9.85
N ARG A 141 6.93 0.11 9.22
CA ARG A 141 5.59 0.48 9.69
C ARG A 141 4.64 -0.70 9.54
N ASN A 142 3.76 -0.86 10.52
CA ASN A 142 2.59 -1.71 10.33
C ASN A 142 1.65 -1.08 9.30
N VAL A 143 1.06 -1.92 8.45
CA VAL A 143 0.10 -1.52 7.43
C VAL A 143 -1.27 -2.09 7.76
N ALA A 144 -2.31 -1.27 7.67
CA ALA A 144 -3.69 -1.68 7.84
C ALA A 144 -4.48 -1.50 6.53
N LEU A 145 -4.98 -2.60 5.96
CA LEU A 145 -5.89 -2.64 4.82
C LEU A 145 -7.34 -2.62 5.33
N THR A 146 -7.79 -1.43 5.74
CA THR A 146 -9.17 -1.23 6.23
C THR A 146 -10.20 -1.23 5.11
N ASP A 147 -9.75 -0.91 3.89
CA ASP A 147 -10.40 -1.20 2.62
C ASP A 147 -9.27 -1.60 1.64
N ASN A 148 -9.59 -1.80 0.37
CA ASN A 148 -8.61 -2.08 -0.68
C ASN A 148 -7.50 -1.01 -0.70
N GLY A 149 -6.27 -1.45 -0.90
CA GLY A 149 -5.11 -0.58 -0.99
C GLY A 149 -4.33 -0.86 -2.26
N THR A 150 -3.76 0.17 -2.86
CA THR A 150 -2.82 0.02 -3.98
C THR A 150 -1.43 0.50 -3.57
N VAL A 151 -0.43 -0.34 -3.80
CA VAL A 151 0.98 0.04 -3.77
C VAL A 151 1.47 0.11 -5.22
N GLN A 152 1.67 1.33 -5.71
CA GLN A 152 2.33 1.61 -6.97
C GLN A 152 3.83 1.77 -6.73
N ALA A 153 4.56 0.67 -6.79
CA ALA A 153 6.00 0.67 -6.64
C ALA A 153 6.66 0.99 -7.98
N ASP A 154 6.86 2.28 -8.29
CA ASP A 154 7.64 2.68 -9.48
C ASP A 154 9.14 2.46 -9.23
N ALA A 155 9.56 2.52 -7.97
CA ALA A 155 10.84 2.03 -7.46
C ALA A 155 10.62 1.09 -6.26
N ASP A 156 11.66 0.32 -5.91
CA ASP A 156 11.56 -0.79 -4.95
C ASP A 156 11.07 -0.35 -3.56
N LEU A 157 10.15 -1.11 -2.97
CA LEU A 157 9.64 -0.89 -1.64
C LEU A 157 9.71 -2.18 -0.83
N GLY A 158 10.45 -2.16 0.29
CA GLY A 158 10.39 -3.22 1.29
C GLY A 158 9.42 -2.87 2.41
N LEU A 159 8.48 -3.77 2.73
CA LEU A 159 7.59 -3.67 3.89
C LEU A 159 7.91 -4.79 4.87
N THR A 160 8.54 -4.43 5.99
CA THR A 160 8.96 -5.40 7.02
C THR A 160 8.03 -5.43 8.23
N GLY A 161 7.13 -4.45 8.36
CA GLY A 161 6.08 -4.43 9.38
C GLY A 161 4.92 -5.36 9.03
N VAL A 162 4.03 -5.61 10.00
CA VAL A 162 2.86 -6.48 9.79
C VAL A 162 1.83 -5.75 8.93
N ILE A 163 1.36 -6.41 7.87
CA ILE A 163 0.18 -6.04 7.10
C ILE A 163 -1.03 -6.80 7.67
N SER A 164 -2.10 -6.07 7.95
CA SER A 164 -3.33 -6.59 8.57
C SER A 164 -4.59 -6.05 7.88
N GLY A 165 -5.76 -6.61 8.20
CA GLY A 165 -7.05 -6.14 7.69
C GLY A 165 -7.64 -7.06 6.60
N SER A 166 -8.79 -6.65 6.05
CA SER A 166 -9.55 -7.46 5.09
C SER A 166 -9.53 -6.92 3.66
N GLY A 167 -8.96 -5.72 3.46
CA GLY A 167 -8.85 -5.11 2.13
C GLY A 167 -7.92 -5.89 1.21
N LEU A 168 -8.19 -5.82 -0.10
CA LEU A 168 -7.30 -6.34 -1.13
C LEU A 168 -6.02 -5.49 -1.23
N LEU A 169 -4.86 -6.12 -1.24
CA LEU A 169 -3.60 -5.47 -1.60
C LEU A 169 -3.38 -5.56 -3.12
N THR A 170 -3.26 -4.43 -3.80
CA THR A 170 -2.93 -4.38 -5.23
C THR A 170 -1.53 -3.84 -5.44
N LYS A 171 -0.67 -4.59 -6.14
CA LYS A 171 0.66 -4.17 -6.57
C LYS A 171 0.65 -3.72 -8.03
N THR A 172 1.12 -2.50 -8.27
CA THR A 172 1.39 -1.92 -9.60
C THR A 172 2.79 -1.31 -9.63
N GLY A 173 3.17 -0.65 -10.74
CA GLY A 173 4.50 -0.07 -10.92
C GLY A 173 5.56 -1.10 -11.28
N ALA A 174 6.64 -0.64 -11.90
CA ALA A 174 7.68 -1.50 -12.47
C ALA A 174 8.66 -2.09 -11.44
N GLY A 175 8.80 -1.45 -10.27
CA GLY A 175 9.70 -1.89 -9.20
C GLY A 175 9.21 -3.12 -8.46
N THR A 176 10.02 -3.55 -7.50
CA THR A 176 9.74 -4.69 -6.62
C THR A 176 9.06 -4.22 -5.33
N LEU A 177 7.98 -4.88 -4.94
CA LEU A 177 7.42 -4.80 -3.58
C LEU A 177 7.84 -6.05 -2.82
N THR A 178 8.69 -5.92 -1.81
CA THR A 178 9.11 -7.02 -0.94
C THR A 178 8.29 -7.00 0.33
N LEU A 179 7.61 -8.10 0.65
CA LEU A 179 6.90 -8.31 1.89
C LEU A 179 7.70 -9.31 2.74
N SER A 180 8.09 -8.90 3.95
CA SER A 180 8.85 -9.76 4.87
C SER A 180 8.32 -9.79 6.30
N GLY A 181 7.26 -9.01 6.57
CA GLY A 181 6.52 -9.10 7.82
C GLY A 181 5.69 -10.38 7.94
N ASN A 182 5.41 -10.81 9.18
CA ASN A 182 4.44 -11.87 9.44
C ASN A 182 3.01 -11.33 9.24
N ASN A 183 2.48 -11.49 8.04
CA ASN A 183 1.30 -10.80 7.58
C ASN A 183 0.01 -11.55 7.94
N SER A 184 -1.00 -10.80 8.37
CA SER A 184 -2.28 -11.32 8.90
C SER A 184 -3.50 -10.83 8.13
N TYR A 185 -3.30 -10.09 7.04
CA TYR A 185 -4.41 -9.63 6.21
C TYR A 185 -5.07 -10.81 5.50
N THR A 186 -6.39 -10.75 5.38
CA THR A 186 -7.22 -11.84 4.82
C THR A 186 -7.79 -11.52 3.46
N GLY A 187 -7.68 -10.26 3.03
CA GLY A 187 -7.98 -9.87 1.66
C GLY A 187 -6.97 -10.47 0.68
N GLY A 188 -7.35 -10.57 -0.59
CA GLY A 188 -6.43 -11.09 -1.61
C GLY A 188 -5.24 -10.16 -1.91
N THR A 189 -4.26 -10.70 -2.60
CA THR A 189 -3.11 -9.98 -3.15
C THR A 189 -3.19 -10.04 -4.67
N ARG A 190 -3.29 -8.88 -5.34
CA ARG A 190 -3.38 -8.79 -6.81
C ARG A 190 -2.14 -8.11 -7.38
N ILE A 191 -1.51 -8.77 -8.34
CA ILE A 191 -0.25 -8.32 -8.94
C ILE A 191 -0.51 -7.93 -10.39
N LEU A 192 -0.50 -6.63 -10.65
CA LEU A 192 -0.79 -6.04 -11.96
C LEU A 192 0.48 -5.63 -12.72
N GLY A 193 1.64 -5.59 -12.07
CA GLY A 193 2.91 -5.23 -12.71
C GLY A 193 4.10 -5.24 -11.75
N GLY A 194 5.31 -5.22 -12.32
CA GLY A 194 6.56 -5.35 -11.58
C GLY A 194 6.68 -6.71 -10.88
N THR A 195 7.40 -6.75 -9.77
CA THR A 195 7.52 -7.95 -8.94
C THR A 195 6.90 -7.73 -7.56
N LEU A 196 6.19 -8.73 -7.05
CA LEU A 196 5.93 -8.90 -5.63
C LEU A 196 6.83 -10.02 -5.11
N GLU A 197 7.69 -9.74 -4.13
CA GLU A 197 8.51 -10.71 -3.43
C GLU A 197 7.91 -11.06 -2.07
N ALA A 198 7.75 -12.35 -1.81
CA ALA A 198 7.45 -12.89 -0.49
C ALA A 198 8.74 -13.47 0.12
N GLU A 199 9.16 -12.89 1.24
CA GLU A 199 10.36 -13.29 2.00
C GLU A 199 9.92 -13.77 3.40
N GLY A 200 10.03 -15.08 3.64
CA GLY A 200 9.49 -15.78 4.82
C GLY A 200 8.09 -16.39 4.61
N GLY A 201 7.76 -17.42 5.40
CA GLY A 201 6.56 -18.24 5.16
C GLY A 201 5.22 -17.76 5.70
N ASN A 202 5.11 -16.46 5.97
CA ASN A 202 3.84 -15.77 6.20
C ASN A 202 3.90 -14.36 5.59
N ALA A 203 4.71 -14.16 4.54
CA ALA A 203 4.84 -12.85 3.90
C ALA A 203 3.59 -12.50 3.08
N ILE A 204 2.82 -13.49 2.66
CA ILE A 204 1.43 -13.36 2.25
C ILE A 204 0.57 -13.97 3.36
N GLY A 205 -0.62 -13.40 3.64
CA GLY A 205 -1.52 -14.05 4.59
C GLY A 205 -1.91 -15.45 4.13
N ASP A 206 -1.70 -16.48 4.95
CA ASP A 206 -1.83 -17.92 4.60
C ASP A 206 -3.14 -18.35 3.92
N GLN A 207 -4.20 -17.59 4.13
CA GLN A 207 -5.54 -17.87 3.58
C GLN A 207 -5.94 -16.93 2.43
N SER A 208 -5.07 -15.98 2.10
CA SER A 208 -5.31 -14.93 1.12
C SER A 208 -5.07 -15.46 -0.29
N ALA A 209 -5.98 -15.11 -1.21
CA ALA A 209 -5.81 -15.44 -2.62
C ALA A 209 -4.68 -14.60 -3.23
N VAL A 210 -3.82 -15.21 -4.04
CA VAL A 210 -2.89 -14.48 -4.93
C VAL A 210 -3.44 -14.50 -6.35
N ILE A 211 -3.53 -13.32 -6.96
CA ILE A 211 -4.04 -13.08 -8.31
C ILE A 211 -2.93 -12.43 -9.14
N ALA A 212 -2.12 -13.23 -9.83
CA ALA A 212 -1.00 -12.76 -10.64
C ALA A 212 -1.44 -12.51 -12.10
N GLN A 213 -1.76 -11.25 -12.44
CA GLN A 213 -2.34 -10.92 -13.74
C GLN A 213 -1.31 -10.57 -14.82
N ALA A 214 -0.32 -9.74 -14.49
CA ALA A 214 0.70 -9.32 -15.48
C ALA A 214 2.12 -9.13 -14.89
N GLY A 215 2.28 -9.23 -13.58
CA GLY A 215 3.59 -9.14 -12.91
C GLY A 215 4.16 -10.49 -12.50
N VAL A 216 5.26 -10.43 -11.75
CA VAL A 216 5.93 -11.60 -11.17
C VAL A 216 5.54 -11.72 -9.69
N PHE A 217 5.13 -12.91 -9.27
CA PHE A 217 5.11 -13.31 -7.87
C PHE A 217 6.35 -14.17 -7.59
N ARG A 218 7.30 -13.64 -6.81
CA ARG A 218 8.54 -14.34 -6.47
C ARG A 218 8.49 -14.80 -5.03
N VAL A 219 8.69 -16.09 -4.82
CA VAL A 219 8.64 -16.78 -3.53
C VAL A 219 10.08 -17.11 -3.13
N LEU A 220 10.65 -16.32 -2.21
CA LEU A 220 12.05 -16.45 -1.82
C LEU A 220 12.28 -17.59 -0.82
N ASP A 221 11.39 -17.71 0.16
CA ASP A 221 11.32 -18.80 1.14
C ASP A 221 10.01 -19.57 1.00
N ASP A 222 9.89 -20.72 1.64
CA ASP A 222 8.65 -21.50 1.66
C ASP A 222 7.47 -20.61 2.11
N GLU A 223 6.42 -20.53 1.30
CA GLU A 223 5.28 -19.62 1.51
C GLU A 223 3.95 -20.37 1.44
N THR A 224 2.98 -19.98 2.28
CA THR A 224 1.62 -20.50 2.24
C THR A 224 0.64 -19.42 1.79
N ILE A 225 -0.25 -19.76 0.86
CA ILE A 225 -1.34 -18.88 0.41
C ILE A 225 -2.66 -19.64 0.31
N GLY A 226 -3.77 -18.92 0.21
CA GLY A 226 -5.09 -19.52 0.05
C GLY A 226 -5.26 -20.19 -1.31
N THR A 227 -5.08 -19.44 -2.38
CA THR A 227 -5.21 -19.91 -3.77
C THR A 227 -4.27 -19.15 -4.71
N LEU A 228 -3.89 -19.79 -5.83
CA LEU A 228 -3.17 -19.14 -6.93
C LEU A 228 -4.07 -19.04 -8.16
N SER A 229 -4.25 -17.82 -8.69
CA SER A 229 -5.01 -17.56 -9.92
C SER A 229 -4.40 -16.42 -10.74
N GLY A 230 -4.80 -16.28 -12.00
CA GLY A 230 -4.26 -15.23 -12.89
C GLY A 230 -4.30 -15.61 -14.37
N ASP A 231 -4.20 -14.61 -15.23
CA ASP A 231 -4.32 -14.72 -16.69
C ASP A 231 -2.98 -14.66 -17.45
N ALA A 232 -2.00 -13.87 -16.99
CA ALA A 232 -0.69 -13.78 -17.66
C ALA A 232 0.53 -13.54 -16.75
N GLY A 233 0.37 -13.48 -15.42
CA GLY A 233 1.49 -13.29 -14.49
C GLY A 233 2.47 -14.47 -14.49
N THR A 234 3.65 -14.28 -13.91
CA THR A 234 4.62 -15.38 -13.70
C THR A 234 4.79 -15.64 -12.21
N VAL A 235 4.99 -16.90 -11.82
CA VAL A 235 5.44 -17.28 -10.49
C VAL A 235 6.88 -17.77 -10.58
N GLU A 236 7.75 -17.23 -9.73
CA GLU A 236 9.16 -17.62 -9.61
C GLU A 236 9.38 -18.24 -8.22
N LEU A 237 9.68 -19.54 -8.19
CA LEU A 237 9.85 -20.32 -6.97
C LEU A 237 11.33 -20.48 -6.63
N VAL A 238 11.79 -19.79 -5.59
CA VAL A 238 13.07 -20.13 -4.94
C VAL A 238 12.80 -21.11 -3.79
N GLY A 239 11.85 -20.77 -2.91
CA GLY A 239 11.24 -21.67 -1.93
C GLY A 239 9.97 -22.36 -2.45
N ASP A 240 9.42 -23.29 -1.65
CA ASP A 240 8.21 -24.03 -2.00
C ASP A 240 6.95 -23.15 -1.83
N LEU A 241 6.06 -23.15 -2.82
CA LEU A 241 4.76 -22.50 -2.69
C LEU A 241 3.68 -23.50 -2.30
N THR A 242 3.13 -23.35 -1.11
CA THR A 242 1.97 -24.10 -0.64
C THR A 242 0.68 -23.31 -0.87
N THR A 243 -0.31 -23.98 -1.44
CA THR A 243 -1.66 -23.44 -1.63
C THR A 243 -2.65 -24.27 -0.81
N SER A 244 -3.48 -23.67 0.07
CA SER A 244 -4.06 -24.43 1.20
C SER A 244 -5.55 -24.22 1.51
N THR A 245 -6.32 -23.46 0.72
CA THR A 245 -7.71 -23.17 1.10
C THR A 245 -8.63 -24.41 1.17
N ASN A 246 -9.57 -24.41 2.12
CA ASN A 246 -10.52 -25.50 2.32
C ASN A 246 -11.92 -25.27 1.69
N PHE A 247 -12.05 -24.24 0.84
CA PHE A 247 -13.30 -23.99 0.12
C PHE A 247 -13.46 -24.95 -1.07
N ALA A 248 -14.05 -26.13 -0.83
CA ALA A 248 -14.14 -27.25 -1.79
C ALA A 248 -14.78 -26.90 -3.16
N ASN A 249 -15.67 -25.91 -3.21
CA ASN A 249 -16.32 -25.46 -4.45
C ASN A 249 -15.52 -24.40 -5.23
N THR A 250 -14.31 -24.08 -4.78
CA THR A 250 -13.43 -23.10 -5.43
C THR A 250 -12.60 -23.76 -6.52
N ILE A 251 -12.57 -23.12 -7.69
CA ILE A 251 -11.62 -23.42 -8.77
C ILE A 251 -10.69 -22.22 -8.89
N ALA A 252 -9.41 -22.43 -8.62
CA ALA A 252 -8.37 -21.43 -8.87
C ALA A 252 -7.68 -21.77 -10.19
N LEU A 253 -7.75 -20.84 -11.14
CA LEU A 253 -7.26 -21.04 -12.51
C LEU A 253 -6.11 -20.07 -12.76
N PHE A 254 -4.94 -20.62 -13.07
CA PHE A 254 -3.74 -19.87 -13.37
C PHE A 254 -3.23 -20.21 -14.77
N TYR A 255 -3.24 -19.23 -15.65
CA TYR A 255 -2.77 -19.33 -17.04
C TYR A 255 -1.31 -18.89 -17.20
N GLY A 256 -0.75 -18.29 -16.16
CA GLY A 256 0.64 -17.86 -16.11
C GLY A 256 1.64 -19.00 -16.01
N GLY A 257 2.91 -18.69 -16.24
CA GLY A 257 4.00 -19.66 -16.11
C GLY A 257 4.52 -19.77 -14.66
N ILE A 258 5.01 -20.95 -14.29
CA ILE A 258 5.72 -21.18 -13.03
C ILE A 258 7.15 -21.63 -13.34
N THR A 259 8.13 -21.02 -12.70
CA THR A 259 9.57 -21.28 -12.93
C THR A 259 10.32 -21.36 -11.60
N GLY A 260 11.60 -21.73 -11.63
CA GLY A 260 12.49 -21.67 -10.47
C GLY A 260 13.00 -23.01 -9.96
N THR A 261 13.58 -23.01 -8.76
CA THR A 261 14.16 -24.19 -8.10
C THR A 261 13.27 -24.80 -7.04
N GLY A 262 12.34 -24.02 -6.47
CA GLY A 262 11.37 -24.47 -5.48
C GLY A 262 10.27 -25.35 -6.08
N GLY A 263 9.50 -26.00 -5.20
CA GLY A 263 8.39 -26.89 -5.52
C GLY A 263 7.01 -26.25 -5.35
N PHE A 264 5.99 -26.99 -5.77
CA PHE A 264 4.59 -26.58 -5.67
C PHE A 264 3.81 -27.58 -4.84
N VAL A 265 3.22 -27.12 -3.73
CA VAL A 265 2.43 -27.96 -2.82
C VAL A 265 0.95 -27.58 -2.92
N LYS A 266 0.14 -28.50 -3.43
CA LYS A 266 -1.31 -28.40 -3.44
C LYS A 266 -1.90 -29.03 -2.19
N ASN A 267 -2.48 -28.21 -1.32
CA ASN A 267 -3.18 -28.61 -0.11
C ASN A 267 -4.62 -28.07 -0.10
N GLY A 268 -5.45 -28.54 0.83
CA GLY A 268 -6.84 -28.12 1.01
C GLY A 268 -7.82 -28.67 -0.03
N ALA A 269 -9.12 -28.57 0.25
CA ALA A 269 -10.18 -29.27 -0.51
C ALA A 269 -10.46 -28.74 -1.93
N TYR A 270 -9.93 -27.56 -2.29
CA TYR A 270 -10.25 -26.88 -3.55
C TYR A 270 -9.57 -27.49 -4.79
N ARG A 271 -9.98 -27.04 -5.98
CA ARG A 271 -9.34 -27.40 -7.25
C ARG A 271 -8.38 -26.31 -7.72
N GLN A 272 -7.11 -26.66 -7.90
CA GLN A 272 -6.13 -25.83 -8.59
C GLN A 272 -6.02 -26.28 -10.05
N VAL A 273 -5.98 -25.34 -10.98
CA VAL A 273 -5.72 -25.58 -12.39
C VAL A 273 -4.51 -24.74 -12.82
N LEU A 274 -3.47 -25.40 -13.32
CA LEU A 274 -2.25 -24.79 -13.86
C LEU A 274 -2.26 -25.01 -15.38
N ALA A 275 -2.57 -23.94 -16.12
CA ALA A 275 -2.77 -23.96 -17.56
C ALA A 275 -1.62 -23.34 -18.36
N GLY A 276 -0.73 -22.59 -17.71
CA GLY A 276 0.48 -22.07 -18.34
C GLY A 276 1.65 -23.06 -18.36
N ASN A 277 2.79 -22.64 -18.89
CA ASN A 277 4.01 -23.45 -18.93
C ASN A 277 4.68 -23.49 -17.55
N ASN A 278 4.92 -24.68 -17.03
CA ASN A 278 5.56 -24.88 -15.73
C ASN A 278 6.94 -25.49 -15.98
N SER A 279 7.98 -24.93 -15.37
CA SER A 279 9.38 -25.32 -15.58
C SER A 279 10.21 -25.21 -14.30
N TYR A 280 9.54 -25.19 -13.15
CA TYR A 280 10.21 -25.26 -11.86
C TYR A 280 10.80 -26.66 -11.64
N GLN A 281 11.88 -26.73 -10.86
CA GLN A 281 12.64 -27.98 -10.67
C GLN A 281 12.26 -28.72 -9.38
N GLY A 282 11.64 -28.04 -8.41
CA GLY A 282 11.20 -28.65 -7.16
C GLY A 282 10.02 -29.59 -7.36
N ALA A 283 9.73 -30.40 -6.34
CA ALA A 283 8.69 -31.42 -6.44
C ALA A 283 7.28 -30.81 -6.49
N THR A 284 6.40 -31.44 -7.26
CA THR A 284 4.95 -31.24 -7.13
C THR A 284 4.40 -32.16 -6.03
N GLN A 285 3.76 -31.62 -5.00
CA GLN A 285 3.10 -32.41 -3.97
C GLN A 285 1.61 -32.15 -3.94
N ILE A 286 0.79 -33.21 -3.81
CA ILE A 286 -0.66 -33.11 -3.65
C ILE A 286 -1.03 -33.71 -2.31
N LEU A 287 -1.25 -32.85 -1.32
CA LEU A 287 -1.65 -33.21 0.04
C LEU A 287 -3.18 -33.19 0.21
N GLY A 288 -3.90 -32.47 -0.65
CA GLY A 288 -5.36 -32.40 -0.60
C GLY A 288 -6.01 -31.76 -1.84
N GLY A 289 -7.28 -32.09 -2.07
CA GLY A 289 -8.08 -31.55 -3.17
C GLY A 289 -7.66 -32.12 -4.53
N THR A 290 -7.69 -31.27 -5.57
CA THR A 290 -7.30 -31.69 -6.93
C THR A 290 -6.39 -30.66 -7.59
N LEU A 291 -5.34 -31.14 -8.25
CA LEU A 291 -4.49 -30.37 -9.14
C LEU A 291 -4.75 -30.84 -10.58
N PHE A 292 -5.10 -29.91 -11.47
CA PHE A 292 -5.16 -30.16 -12.91
C PHE A 292 -4.03 -29.40 -13.60
N ALA A 293 -3.12 -30.13 -14.22
CA ALA A 293 -2.10 -29.59 -15.12
C ALA A 293 -2.59 -29.73 -16.56
N VAL A 294 -2.76 -28.60 -17.25
CA VAL A 294 -3.14 -28.56 -18.68
C VAL A 294 -2.04 -27.96 -19.57
N GLY A 295 -1.05 -27.30 -18.96
CA GLY A 295 0.19 -26.89 -19.63
C GLY A 295 1.29 -27.95 -19.58
N THR A 296 2.50 -27.59 -20.03
CA THR A 296 3.69 -28.46 -20.02
C THR A 296 4.47 -28.38 -18.70
N GLY A 297 5.26 -29.42 -18.40
CA GLY A 297 6.33 -29.43 -17.38
C GLY A 297 5.90 -29.50 -15.90
N ILE A 298 4.84 -30.25 -15.62
CA ILE A 298 4.50 -30.71 -14.25
C ILE A 298 4.76 -32.22 -14.25
N ASP A 299 5.87 -32.64 -13.64
CA ASP A 299 6.22 -34.06 -13.41
C ASP A 299 5.80 -34.51 -12.00
#